data_AF-V7EKH0-F1
#
_entry.id   AF-V7EKH0-F1
#
_cell.length_a   1.000
_cell.length_b   1.000
_cell.length_c   1.000
_cell.angle_alpha   90.00
_cell.angle_beta   90.00
_cell.angle_gamma   90.00
#
_symmetry.space_group_name_H-M   'P 1'
#
loop_
_entity.id
_entity.type
_entity.pdbx_description
1 polymer ?
#
loop_
_entity_poly.entity_id
_entity_poly.type
_entity_poly.pdbx_seq_one_letter_code
_entity_poly.pdbx_strand_id
1 'polypeptide(L)'
;MAAEGLAARAAAVGLLGAVLGEGRLMAQAVADAQGPLAGLTPADRARAQRLALAVLRHLEPADRVLEPHLRKGPPRLVRDALRLAVVEIALGGAAHGAVNAAVEIVRRGKRTGHLAGLVNAVLRKVPEAPFAGLPPQRMPRWLRQPLVHAYGREVVAAMEAVQAGVPPLDLTLREGAVVPEGRVMPTGSLRLEE
;
A
#
# COMPACT_ATOMS: atom_id res chain seq x y z
N MET A 1 -18.57 15.58 3.11
CA MET A 1 -18.11 15.07 1.79
C MET A 1 -16.58 15.00 1.69
N ALA A 2 -15.79 16.01 2.11
CA ALA A 2 -14.31 15.90 2.13
C ALA A 2 -13.71 15.07 3.29
N ALA A 3 -14.49 14.80 4.34
CA ALA A 3 -14.05 14.03 5.51
C ALA A 3 -14.12 12.51 5.29
N GLU A 4 -14.81 12.06 4.25
CA GLU A 4 -15.08 10.64 4.02
C GLU A 4 -13.78 9.91 3.62
N GLY A 5 -13.35 8.99 4.49
CA GLY A 5 -12.12 8.23 4.29
C GLY A 5 -10.81 8.95 4.63
N LEU A 6 -10.83 10.19 5.17
CA LEU A 6 -9.61 10.86 5.63
C LEU A 6 -9.01 10.15 6.85
N ALA A 7 -9.86 9.72 7.80
CA ALA A 7 -9.43 9.00 9.00
C ALA A 7 -8.70 7.68 8.65
N ALA A 8 -9.28 6.88 7.75
CA ALA A 8 -8.66 5.66 7.26
C ALA A 8 -7.31 5.91 6.53
N ARG A 9 -7.19 6.98 5.73
CA ARG A 9 -5.92 7.32 5.06
C ARG A 9 -4.86 7.82 6.04
N ALA A 10 -5.24 8.65 7.01
CA ALA A 10 -4.34 9.11 8.06
C ALA A 10 -3.80 7.92 8.87
N ALA A 11 -4.68 6.97 9.20
CA ALA A 11 -4.31 5.74 9.87
C ALA A 11 -3.41 4.84 9.00
N ALA A 12 -3.65 4.76 7.69
CA ALA A 12 -2.75 4.07 6.76
C ALA A 12 -1.34 4.68 6.75
N VAL A 13 -1.22 6.02 6.72
CA VAL A 13 0.08 6.71 6.86
C VAL A 13 0.73 6.41 8.21
N GLY A 14 -0.06 6.34 9.29
CA GLY A 14 0.45 5.93 10.61
C GLY A 14 0.97 4.49 10.63
N LEU A 15 0.28 3.55 9.99
CA LEU A 15 0.73 2.16 9.83
C LEU A 15 2.03 2.08 9.02
N LEU A 16 2.14 2.85 7.94
CA LEU A 16 3.39 2.96 7.18
C LEU A 16 4.52 3.49 8.07
N GLY A 17 4.23 4.52 8.88
CA GLY A 17 5.09 5.05 9.95
C GLY A 17 5.68 3.94 10.82
N ALA A 18 4.80 3.16 11.46
CA ALA A 18 5.17 2.04 12.33
C ALA A 18 6.02 0.98 11.61
N VAL A 19 5.62 0.57 10.39
CA VAL A 19 6.32 -0.50 9.66
C VAL A 19 7.68 -0.04 9.14
N LEU A 20 7.71 1.01 8.32
CA LEU A 20 8.96 1.39 7.63
C LEU A 20 9.84 2.28 8.52
N GLY A 21 9.31 2.85 9.61
CA GLY A 21 10.01 3.83 10.46
C GLY A 21 10.49 3.25 11.76
N GLU A 22 9.61 2.49 12.43
CA GLU A 22 9.92 1.83 13.70
C GLU A 22 10.34 0.38 13.49
N GLY A 23 10.21 -0.17 12.27
CA GLY A 23 10.54 -1.57 11.97
C GLY A 23 9.56 -2.58 12.57
N ARG A 24 8.36 -2.14 12.94
CA ARG A 24 7.32 -3.00 13.54
C ARG A 24 6.71 -3.92 12.48
N LEU A 25 6.33 -5.13 12.90
CA LEU A 25 5.55 -6.02 12.05
C LEU A 25 4.16 -5.43 11.81
N MET A 26 3.63 -5.58 10.59
CA MET A 26 2.28 -5.10 10.25
C MET A 26 1.22 -5.69 11.20
N ALA A 27 1.32 -6.98 11.53
CA ALA A 27 0.42 -7.64 12.49
C ALA A 27 0.45 -7.00 13.88
N GLN A 28 1.63 -6.61 14.37
CA GLN A 28 1.78 -5.92 15.66
C GLN A 28 1.22 -4.50 15.61
N ALA A 29 1.42 -3.78 14.50
CA ALA A 29 0.91 -2.42 14.33
C ALA A 29 -0.63 -2.39 14.24
N VAL A 30 -1.25 -3.42 13.64
CA VAL A 30 -2.71 -3.55 13.53
C VAL A 30 -3.37 -3.96 14.84
N ALA A 31 -2.70 -4.82 15.63
CA ALA A 31 -3.19 -5.31 16.92
C ALA A 31 -3.01 -4.29 18.07
N ASP A 32 -2.20 -3.25 17.87
CA ASP A 32 -1.95 -2.21 18.87
C ASP A 32 -3.22 -1.38 19.15
N ALA A 33 -3.76 -1.52 20.36
CA ALA A 33 -4.96 -0.83 20.79
C ALA A 33 -4.78 0.70 20.88
N GLN A 34 -3.55 1.17 21.06
CA GLN A 34 -3.19 2.59 21.06
C GLN A 34 -2.50 3.03 19.77
N GLY A 35 -2.48 2.14 18.77
CA GLY A 35 -1.81 2.37 17.50
C GLY A 35 -2.62 3.24 16.54
N PRO A 36 -2.16 3.34 15.28
CA PRO A 36 -2.78 4.18 14.25
C PRO A 36 -4.26 3.87 13.95
N LEU A 37 -4.73 2.68 14.32
CA LEU A 37 -6.12 2.23 14.10
C LEU A 37 -7.06 2.51 15.28
N ALA A 38 -6.56 3.09 16.38
CA ALA A 38 -7.34 3.35 17.58
C ALA A 38 -8.53 4.28 17.28
N GLY A 39 -9.71 3.94 17.80
CA GLY A 39 -10.95 4.72 17.65
C GLY A 39 -11.62 4.66 16.27
N LEU A 40 -11.08 3.89 15.32
CA LEU A 40 -11.71 3.71 14.00
C LEU A 40 -12.80 2.65 13.99
N THR A 41 -13.80 2.85 13.13
CA THR A 41 -14.82 1.85 12.81
C THR A 41 -14.19 0.61 12.16
N PRO A 42 -14.81 -0.58 12.23
CA PRO A 42 -14.29 -1.77 11.54
C PRO A 42 -14.05 -1.56 10.04
N ALA A 43 -14.95 -0.83 9.37
CA ALA A 43 -14.82 -0.49 7.95
C ALA A 43 -13.59 0.39 7.67
N ASP A 44 -13.36 1.43 8.47
CA ASP A 44 -12.19 2.30 8.33
C ASP A 44 -10.90 1.57 8.67
N ARG A 45 -10.91 0.68 9.67
CA ARG A 45 -9.75 -0.17 10.00
C ARG A 45 -9.38 -1.07 8.83
N ALA A 46 -10.36 -1.74 8.22
CA ALA A 46 -10.15 -2.59 7.06
C ALA A 46 -9.62 -1.78 5.87
N ARG A 47 -10.18 -0.59 5.62
CA ARG A 47 -9.72 0.32 4.57
C ARG A 47 -8.29 0.80 4.80
N ALA A 48 -7.96 1.23 6.00
CA ALA A 48 -6.61 1.68 6.37
C ALA A 48 -5.56 0.57 6.15
N GLN A 49 -5.89 -0.66 6.55
CA GLN A 49 -5.02 -1.82 6.34
C GLN A 49 -4.81 -2.14 4.87
N ARG A 50 -5.89 -2.17 4.06
CA ARG A 50 -5.78 -2.39 2.60
C ARG A 50 -4.91 -1.34 1.94
N LEU A 51 -5.09 -0.07 2.29
CA LEU A 51 -4.29 1.04 1.78
C LEU A 51 -2.80 0.92 2.16
N ALA A 52 -2.51 0.65 3.44
CA ALA A 52 -1.14 0.47 3.90
C ALA A 52 -0.46 -0.73 3.21
N LEU A 53 -1.15 -1.87 3.10
CA LEU A 53 -0.63 -3.06 2.41
C LEU A 53 -0.40 -2.82 0.92
N ALA A 54 -1.30 -2.09 0.25
CA ALA A 54 -1.11 -1.70 -1.14
C ALA A 54 0.17 -0.85 -1.28
N VAL A 55 0.38 0.13 -0.40
CA VAL A 55 1.59 0.95 -0.45
C VAL A 55 2.85 0.12 -0.21
N LEU A 56 2.84 -0.82 0.75
CA LEU A 56 3.98 -1.70 1.03
C LEU A 56 4.34 -2.61 -0.16
N ARG A 57 3.35 -3.04 -0.95
CA ARG A 57 3.55 -3.82 -2.20
C ARG A 57 4.09 -2.98 -3.36
N HIS A 58 3.95 -1.65 -3.30
CA HIS A 58 4.29 -0.73 -4.37
C HIS A 58 5.22 0.42 -3.94
N LEU A 59 6.10 0.21 -2.94
CA LEU A 59 7.03 1.24 -2.47
C LEU A 59 8.00 1.67 -3.55
N GLU A 60 8.62 0.72 -4.25
CA GLU A 60 9.60 1.02 -5.29
C GLU A 60 8.95 1.77 -6.48
N PRO A 61 7.84 1.30 -7.08
CA PRO A 61 7.11 2.06 -8.10
C PRO A 61 6.70 3.46 -7.63
N ALA A 62 6.17 3.60 -6.41
CA ALA A 62 5.76 4.90 -5.87
C ALA A 62 6.94 5.85 -5.70
N ASP A 63 8.06 5.37 -5.16
CA ASP A 63 9.27 6.19 -5.01
C ASP A 63 9.84 6.61 -6.38
N ARG A 64 9.82 5.73 -7.39
CA ARG A 64 10.26 6.06 -8.76
C ARG A 64 9.41 7.14 -9.41
N VAL A 65 8.10 7.15 -9.17
CA VAL A 65 7.20 8.23 -9.63
C VAL A 65 7.51 9.55 -8.94
N LEU A 66 7.85 9.51 -7.65
CA LEU A 66 8.07 10.71 -6.84
C LEU A 66 9.46 11.34 -7.05
N GLU A 67 10.47 10.53 -7.36
CA GLU A 67 11.88 10.93 -7.46
C GLU A 67 12.13 12.14 -8.38
N PRO A 68 11.58 12.22 -9.61
CA PRO A 68 11.79 13.39 -10.48
C PRO A 68 11.20 14.69 -9.96
N HIS A 69 10.29 14.62 -8.98
CA HIS A 69 9.56 15.76 -8.43
C HIS A 69 10.08 16.22 -7.07
N LEU A 70 11.04 15.49 -6.48
CA LEU A 70 11.58 15.77 -5.15
C LEU A 70 13.09 16.00 -5.24
N ARG A 71 13.53 17.24 -4.93
CA ARG A 71 14.96 17.58 -4.89
C ARG A 71 15.73 16.87 -3.76
N LYS A 72 15.06 16.62 -2.64
CA LYS A 72 15.57 15.89 -1.47
C LYS A 72 14.42 15.14 -0.81
N GLY A 73 14.75 14.07 -0.07
CA GLY A 73 13.77 13.31 0.69
C GLY A 73 13.04 14.19 1.70
N PRO A 74 11.69 14.29 1.64
CA PRO A 74 10.92 15.02 2.64
C PRO A 74 10.84 14.22 3.95
N PRO A 75 10.39 14.83 5.07
CA PRO A 75 10.15 14.12 6.32
C PRO A 75 9.26 12.89 6.10
N ARG A 76 9.45 11.86 6.92
CA ARG A 76 8.84 10.54 6.72
C ARG A 76 7.33 10.58 6.52
N LEU A 77 6.62 11.31 7.38
CA LEU A 77 5.16 11.48 7.28
C LEU A 77 4.73 12.03 5.91
N VAL A 78 5.48 13.00 5.38
CA VAL A 78 5.21 13.60 4.07
C VAL A 78 5.49 12.60 2.95
N ARG A 79 6.60 11.84 3.04
CA ARG A 79 6.93 10.80 2.06
C ARG A 79 5.87 9.69 2.04
N ASP A 80 5.41 9.23 3.19
CA ASP A 80 4.40 8.18 3.29
C ASP A 80 3.03 8.66 2.81
N ALA A 81 2.66 9.92 3.07
CA ALA A 81 1.46 10.53 2.50
C ALA A 81 1.52 10.66 0.97
N LEU A 82 2.68 11.05 0.41
CA LEU A 82 2.91 11.08 -1.03
C LEU A 82 2.81 9.69 -1.66
N ARG A 83 3.46 8.69 -1.07
CA ARG A 83 3.40 7.29 -1.52
C ARG A 83 1.97 6.77 -1.50
N LEU A 84 1.23 7.03 -0.43
CA LEU A 84 -0.19 6.64 -0.33
C LEU A 84 -1.01 7.23 -1.48
N ALA A 85 -0.88 8.53 -1.74
CA ALA A 85 -1.65 9.17 -2.81
C ALA A 85 -1.28 8.61 -4.20
N VAL A 86 0.02 8.42 -4.49
CA VAL A 86 0.48 7.85 -5.77
C VAL A 86 -0.06 6.44 -5.98
N VAL A 87 -0.01 5.59 -4.95
CA VAL A 87 -0.51 4.21 -5.04
C VAL A 87 -2.03 4.19 -5.19
N GLU A 88 -2.78 5.04 -4.48
CA GLU A 88 -4.22 5.15 -4.68
C GLU A 88 -4.56 5.56 -6.12
N ILE A 89 -3.86 6.56 -6.68
CA ILE A 89 -4.07 6.99 -8.08
C ILE A 89 -3.77 5.82 -9.03
N ALA A 90 -2.65 5.11 -8.83
CA ALA A 90 -2.25 4.02 -9.70
C ALA A 90 -3.19 2.80 -9.67
N LEU A 91 -3.91 2.60 -8.57
CA LEU A 91 -4.87 1.51 -8.42
C LEU A 91 -6.32 1.94 -8.75
N GLY A 92 -6.51 3.07 -9.43
CA GLY A 92 -7.82 3.56 -9.87
C GLY A 92 -8.66 4.18 -8.76
N GLY A 93 -8.06 4.57 -7.64
CA GLY A 93 -8.73 5.32 -6.58
C GLY A 93 -9.09 6.74 -7.02
N ALA A 94 -10.01 7.37 -6.30
CA ALA A 94 -10.45 8.74 -6.59
C ALA A 94 -9.28 9.75 -6.43
N ALA A 95 -8.64 10.11 -7.54
CA ALA A 95 -7.41 10.91 -7.55
C ALA A 95 -7.52 12.21 -6.75
N HIS A 96 -8.61 12.98 -6.95
CA HIS A 96 -8.83 14.22 -6.20
C HIS A 96 -8.99 13.98 -4.69
N GLY A 97 -9.64 12.87 -4.30
CA GLY A 97 -9.77 12.48 -2.90
C GLY A 97 -8.44 12.06 -2.26
N ALA A 98 -7.61 11.33 -3.00
CA ALA A 98 -6.28 10.93 -2.56
C ALA A 98 -5.35 12.14 -2.35
N VAL A 99 -5.35 13.08 -3.32
CA VAL A 99 -4.57 14.32 -3.23
C VAL A 99 -5.01 15.17 -2.04
N ASN A 100 -6.31 15.46 -1.93
CA ASN A 100 -6.84 16.26 -0.83
C ASN A 100 -6.50 15.63 0.53
N ALA A 101 -6.67 14.31 0.66
CA ALA A 101 -6.35 13.63 1.91
C ALA A 101 -4.86 13.71 2.27
N ALA A 102 -3.95 13.52 1.31
CA ALA A 102 -2.51 13.64 1.57
C ALA A 102 -2.12 15.06 2.03
N VAL A 103 -2.70 16.09 1.40
CA VAL A 103 -2.51 17.49 1.79
C VAL A 103 -3.04 17.74 3.21
N GLU A 104 -4.24 17.28 3.55
CA GLU A 104 -4.81 17.42 4.89
C GLU A 104 -4.00 16.69 5.96
N ILE A 105 -3.55 15.46 5.69
CA ILE A 105 -2.72 14.67 6.62
C ILE A 105 -1.43 15.44 6.95
N VAL A 106 -0.75 15.94 5.91
CA VAL A 106 0.49 16.70 6.10
C VAL A 106 0.25 18.02 6.81
N ARG A 107 -0.84 18.73 6.47
CA ARG A 107 -1.24 20.00 7.09
C ARG A 107 -1.45 19.86 8.60
N ARG A 108 -2.08 18.77 9.04
CA ARG A 108 -2.36 18.48 10.46
C ARG A 108 -1.11 18.11 11.26
N GLY A 109 0.00 17.75 10.60
CA GLY A 109 1.23 17.37 11.28
C GLY A 109 1.96 18.57 11.89
N LYS A 110 2.26 18.51 13.19
CA LYS A 110 2.88 19.61 13.98
C LYS A 110 4.15 20.20 13.34
N ARG A 111 5.01 19.35 12.78
CA ARG A 111 6.31 19.74 12.17
C ARG A 111 6.29 19.74 10.65
N THR A 112 5.21 19.27 10.03
CA THR A 112 5.13 19.05 8.58
C THR A 112 4.09 19.93 7.89
N GLY A 113 3.25 20.65 8.65
CA GLY A 113 2.14 21.41 8.09
C GLY A 113 2.51 22.40 6.99
N HIS A 114 3.67 23.04 7.12
CA HIS A 114 4.21 23.97 6.11
C HIS A 114 4.55 23.30 4.76
N LEU A 115 4.66 21.96 4.71
CA LEU A 115 4.93 21.19 3.49
C LEU A 115 3.66 20.77 2.74
N ALA A 116 2.47 21.14 3.21
CA ALA A 116 1.21 20.83 2.52
C ALA A 116 1.19 21.37 1.07
N GLY A 117 1.78 22.55 0.85
CA GLY A 117 1.95 23.14 -0.49
C GLY A 117 2.87 22.31 -1.40
N LEU A 118 3.96 21.76 -0.86
CA LEU A 118 4.86 20.85 -1.58
C LEU A 118 4.11 19.58 -2.01
N VAL A 119 3.31 18.99 -1.12
CA VAL A 119 2.54 17.78 -1.41
C VAL A 119 1.58 18.00 -2.58
N ASN A 120 0.79 19.07 -2.53
CA ASN A 120 -0.12 19.42 -3.62
C ASN A 120 0.64 19.67 -4.93
N ALA A 121 1.77 20.40 -4.88
CA ALA A 121 2.56 20.70 -6.06
C ALA A 121 3.18 19.45 -6.71
N VAL A 122 3.62 18.47 -5.90
CA VAL A 122 4.17 17.20 -6.39
C VAL A 122 3.06 16.33 -6.97
N LEU A 123 1.96 16.13 -6.25
CA LEU A 123 0.89 15.24 -6.69
C LEU A 123 0.16 15.74 -7.94
N ARG A 124 0.15 17.05 -8.21
CA ARG A 124 -0.37 17.61 -9.48
C ARG A 124 0.47 17.25 -10.71
N LYS A 125 1.72 16.82 -10.52
CA LYS A 125 2.61 16.37 -11.60
C LYS A 125 2.56 14.87 -11.82
N VAL A 126 1.93 14.13 -10.92
CA VAL A 126 1.76 12.68 -11.04
C VAL A 126 0.74 12.40 -12.16
N PRO A 127 1.07 11.55 -13.15
CA PRO A 127 0.15 11.24 -14.24
C PRO A 127 -1.01 10.37 -13.75
N GLU A 128 -2.08 10.25 -14.55
CA GLU A 128 -3.27 9.46 -14.19
C GLU A 128 -2.98 7.96 -14.04
N ALA A 129 -1.99 7.43 -14.78
CA ALA A 129 -1.50 6.06 -14.65
C ALA A 129 -0.02 6.04 -14.21
N PRO A 130 0.29 6.33 -12.92
CA PRO A 130 1.65 6.47 -12.42
C PRO A 130 2.56 5.26 -12.66
N PHE A 131 2.00 4.06 -12.66
CA PHE A 131 2.77 2.82 -12.78
C PHE A 131 2.82 2.28 -14.22
N ALA A 132 2.24 2.98 -15.20
CA ALA A 132 2.29 2.56 -16.59
C ALA A 132 3.76 2.44 -17.06
N GLY A 133 4.14 1.24 -17.52
CA GLY A 133 5.49 0.94 -17.99
C GLY A 133 6.54 0.76 -16.90
N LEU A 134 6.19 0.85 -15.62
CA LEU A 134 7.10 0.53 -14.52
C LEU A 134 7.06 -0.98 -14.21
N PRO A 135 8.21 -1.61 -13.94
CA PRO A 135 8.22 -2.98 -13.45
C PRO A 135 7.60 -3.06 -12.05
N PRO A 136 7.09 -4.24 -11.64
CA PRO A 136 6.66 -4.46 -10.26
C PRO A 136 7.83 -4.26 -9.29
N GLN A 137 7.49 -4.07 -8.02
CA GLN A 137 8.48 -4.00 -6.94
C GLN A 137 9.32 -5.28 -6.93
N ARG A 138 10.64 -5.10 -6.89
CA ARG A 138 11.57 -6.22 -6.88
C ARG A 138 11.73 -6.77 -5.48
N MET A 139 12.00 -8.07 -5.40
CA MET A 139 12.43 -8.67 -4.14
C MET A 139 13.77 -8.05 -3.70
N PRO A 140 14.03 -7.93 -2.39
CA PRO A 140 15.32 -7.51 -1.87
C PRO A 140 16.45 -8.35 -2.46
N ARG A 141 17.59 -7.71 -2.75
CA ARG A 141 18.72 -8.35 -3.47
C ARG A 141 19.14 -9.69 -2.86
N TRP A 142 19.19 -9.78 -1.53
CA TRP A 142 19.60 -10.99 -0.81
C TRP A 142 18.66 -12.19 -1.06
N LEU A 143 17.37 -11.94 -1.32
CA LEU A 143 16.38 -12.97 -1.64
C LEU A 143 16.30 -13.21 -3.14
N ARG A 144 16.32 -12.13 -3.93
CA ARG A 144 16.20 -12.18 -5.38
C ARG A 144 17.36 -12.94 -6.02
N GLN A 145 18.58 -12.70 -5.56
CA GLN A 145 19.77 -13.30 -6.14
C GLN A 145 19.74 -14.83 -6.11
N PRO A 146 19.56 -15.52 -4.97
CA PRO A 146 19.50 -16.99 -4.96
C PRO A 146 18.32 -17.53 -5.79
N LEU A 147 17.16 -16.87 -5.79
CA LEU A 147 16.03 -17.28 -6.61
C LEU A 147 16.33 -17.19 -8.12
N VAL A 148 17.02 -16.14 -8.56
CA VAL A 148 17.43 -15.99 -9.97
C VAL A 148 18.44 -17.06 -10.37
N HIS A 149 19.34 -17.47 -9.47
CA HIS A 149 20.26 -18.58 -9.76
C HIS A 149 19.53 -19.93 -9.90
N ALA A 150 18.48 -20.15 -9.11
CA ALA A 150 17.73 -21.40 -9.12
C ALA A 150 16.70 -21.48 -10.26
N TYR A 151 16.00 -20.39 -10.56
CA TYR A 151 14.81 -20.39 -11.43
C TYR A 151 14.94 -19.49 -12.67
N GLY A 152 16.01 -18.70 -12.78
CA GLY A 152 16.19 -17.75 -13.87
C GLY A 152 15.44 -16.42 -13.68
N ARG A 153 15.83 -15.42 -14.47
CA ARG A 153 15.34 -14.03 -14.33
C ARG A 153 13.84 -13.89 -14.63
N GLU A 154 13.39 -14.51 -15.72
CA GLU A 154 12.00 -14.38 -16.19
C GLU A 154 11.00 -14.97 -15.18
N VAL A 155 11.32 -16.14 -14.61
CA VAL A 155 10.47 -16.78 -13.60
C VAL A 155 10.39 -15.92 -12.33
N VAL A 156 11.52 -15.37 -11.87
CA VAL A 156 11.52 -14.48 -10.69
C VAL A 156 10.77 -13.18 -10.97
N ALA A 157 10.85 -12.63 -12.17
CA ALA A 157 10.05 -11.46 -12.56
C ALA A 157 8.54 -11.77 -12.54
N ALA A 158 8.13 -12.98 -12.97
CA ALA A 158 6.74 -13.42 -12.85
C ALA A 158 6.31 -13.59 -11.39
N MET A 159 7.18 -14.09 -10.51
CA MET A 159 6.91 -14.14 -9.05
C MET A 159 6.72 -12.74 -8.47
N GLU A 160 7.57 -11.77 -8.83
CA GLU A 160 7.48 -10.37 -8.41
C GLU A 160 6.16 -9.74 -8.88
N ALA A 161 5.70 -10.04 -10.10
CA ALA A 161 4.43 -9.58 -10.62
C ALA A 161 3.23 -10.11 -9.81
N VAL A 162 3.25 -11.40 -9.43
CA VAL A 162 2.20 -11.99 -8.56
C VAL A 162 2.22 -11.36 -7.16
N GLN A 163 3.41 -11.16 -6.57
CA GLN A 163 3.56 -10.55 -5.25
C GLN A 163 3.09 -9.10 -5.18
N ALA A 164 3.16 -8.36 -6.29
CA ALA A 164 2.63 -6.99 -6.37
C ALA A 164 1.09 -6.95 -6.30
N GLY A 165 0.41 -8.04 -6.70
CA GLY A 165 -1.04 -8.17 -6.67
C GLY A 165 -1.63 -8.33 -5.26
N VAL A 166 -2.96 -8.42 -5.20
CA VAL A 166 -3.67 -8.81 -3.98
C VAL A 166 -3.67 -10.33 -3.91
N PRO A 167 -3.26 -10.96 -2.78
CA PRO A 167 -3.33 -12.40 -2.65
C PRO A 167 -4.79 -12.87 -2.64
N PRO A 168 -5.13 -13.92 -3.39
CA PRO A 168 -6.49 -14.48 -3.39
C PRO A 168 -6.81 -15.13 -2.03
N LEU A 169 -8.11 -15.24 -1.72
CA LEU A 169 -8.59 -15.91 -0.52
C LEU A 169 -8.85 -17.40 -0.81
N ASP A 170 -7.98 -18.24 -0.26
CA ASP A 170 -8.09 -19.69 -0.34
C ASP A 170 -8.59 -20.25 1.01
N LEU A 171 -9.69 -20.99 0.97
CA LEU A 171 -10.32 -21.63 2.12
C LEU A 171 -10.01 -23.12 2.15
N THR A 172 -9.72 -23.65 3.34
CA THR A 172 -9.72 -25.09 3.59
C THR A 172 -11.01 -25.44 4.33
N LEU A 173 -11.90 -26.17 3.66
CA LEU A 173 -13.21 -26.50 4.21
C LEU A 173 -13.11 -27.66 5.19
N ARG A 174 -13.85 -27.57 6.30
CA ARG A 174 -14.07 -28.72 7.18
C ARG A 174 -15.05 -29.69 6.51
N GLU A 175 -14.97 -30.96 6.88
CA GLU A 175 -15.93 -31.96 6.44
C GLU A 175 -17.37 -31.53 6.78
N GLY A 176 -18.29 -31.69 5.83
CA GLY A 176 -19.69 -31.28 5.98
C GLY A 176 -19.96 -29.77 5.91
N ALA A 177 -18.95 -28.92 5.69
CA ALA A 177 -19.17 -27.49 5.50
C ALA A 177 -19.84 -27.20 4.15
N VAL A 178 -20.71 -26.18 4.12
CA VAL A 178 -21.29 -25.67 2.87
C VAL A 178 -20.16 -25.09 2.02
N VAL A 179 -20.03 -25.59 0.79
CA VAL A 179 -19.01 -25.16 -0.16
C VAL A 179 -19.47 -23.84 -0.80
N PRO A 180 -18.77 -22.71 -0.60
CA PRO A 180 -19.08 -21.48 -1.32
C PRO A 180 -18.67 -21.60 -2.79
N GLU A 181 -19.13 -20.65 -3.62
CA GLU A 181 -18.68 -20.59 -5.01
C GLU A 181 -17.18 -20.28 -5.08
N GLY A 182 -16.47 -21.02 -5.93
CA GLY A 182 -15.03 -20.86 -6.08
C GLY A 182 -14.38 -21.98 -6.88
N ARG A 183 -13.07 -21.84 -7.10
CA ARG A 183 -12.25 -22.77 -7.85
C ARG A 183 -11.43 -23.67 -6.92
N VAL A 184 -11.54 -24.98 -7.10
CA VAL A 184 -10.68 -25.94 -6.38
C VAL A 184 -9.25 -25.85 -6.92
N MET A 185 -8.31 -25.64 -6.01
CA MET A 185 -6.88 -25.55 -6.30
C MET A 185 -6.22 -26.94 -6.26
N PRO A 186 -5.07 -27.13 -6.93
CA PRO A 186 -4.35 -28.42 -6.92
C PRO A 186 -3.96 -28.91 -5.51
N THR A 187 -3.91 -28.00 -4.53
CA THR A 187 -3.63 -28.28 -3.11
C THR A 187 -4.88 -28.68 -2.30
N GLY A 188 -6.05 -28.76 -2.93
CA GLY A 188 -7.32 -29.11 -2.28
C GLY A 188 -8.04 -27.95 -1.57
N SER A 189 -7.44 -26.75 -1.55
CA SER A 189 -8.12 -25.54 -1.08
C SER A 189 -9.12 -25.02 -2.11
N LEU A 190 -10.15 -24.31 -1.65
CA LEU A 190 -11.11 -23.61 -2.49
C LEU A 190 -10.75 -22.12 -2.55
N ARG A 191 -10.36 -21.64 -3.74
CA ARG A 191 -10.13 -20.21 -3.99
C ARG A 191 -11.46 -19.53 -4.30
N LEU A 192 -11.79 -18.48 -3.57
CA LEU A 192 -12.96 -17.66 -3.90
C LEU A 192 -12.70 -16.88 -5.19
N GLU A 193 -13.71 -16.82 -6.05
CA GLU A 193 -13.74 -15.91 -7.20
C GLU A 193 -14.32 -14.56 -6.70
N GLU A 194 -13.69 -13.43 -7.09
CA GLU A 194 -14.08 -12.08 -6.65
C GLU A 194 -15.45 -11.65 -7.19
#